data_AF-A0AAD9BLT0-F1
#
_entry.id   AF-A0AAD9BLT0-F1
#
_cell.length_a   1.000
_cell.length_b   1.000
_cell.length_c   1.000
_cell.angle_alpha   90.00
_cell.angle_beta   90.00
_cell.angle_gamma   90.00
#
_symmetry.space_group_name_H-M   'P 1'
#
loop_
_entity.id
_entity.type
_entity.pdbx_description
1 polymer ?
#
loop_
_entity_poly.entity_id
_entity_poly.type
_entity_poly.pdbx_seq_one_letter_code
_entity_poly.pdbx_strand_id
1 'polypeptide(L)'
;SNSPFCEPSEVLGQCDFNGGEVLRLGRISGHTLNGGWASWSSWSQCSRDCSRGIRSRKRTCSNPEPKHGGQTCLGALQEYQECNISPCPVDGSWSCWSSWSKCSVTCGGGHHMRTRTCSNPPPEYGGDICLGLHTEEALCHTQSCPESWSKWSEWSHCESNGAQTRVRHCDVLFPTGNQCSGNNKISIARSSQEERRCGAVGLSSSVLGCLVTLLVYSYCQRYTQQAHDATVIHPISAAPLNTSITNHINKLDKYDSVEAIKPDVSVLLPLDDPAMHQPLSANMGVSMRGLEMFY
;
A
#
# COMPACT_ATOMS: atom_id res chain seq x y z
N SER A 1 -37.50 -53.96 46.91
CA SER A 1 -37.83 -53.57 48.30
C SER A 1 -38.06 -52.08 48.32
N ASN A 2 -39.33 -51.68 48.51
CA ASN A 2 -39.82 -50.40 49.05
C ASN A 2 -41.16 -50.04 48.40
N SER A 3 -42.21 -50.48 49.08
CA SER A 3 -43.57 -49.98 48.98
C SER A 3 -43.65 -48.52 49.44
N PRO A 4 -44.71 -47.80 49.07
CA PRO A 4 -45.42 -46.96 50.02
C PRO A 4 -46.86 -47.50 50.13
N PHE A 5 -47.24 -48.15 51.23
CA PHE A 5 -47.90 -47.52 52.39
C PHE A 5 -49.02 -46.55 51.98
N CYS A 6 -50.23 -47.09 51.89
CA CYS A 6 -51.47 -46.36 52.10
C CYS A 6 -51.83 -46.45 53.59
N GLU A 7 -52.10 -45.31 54.22
CA GLU A 7 -52.93 -45.22 55.43
C GLU A 7 -53.85 -44.00 55.34
N PRO A 8 -54.98 -44.00 56.07
CA PRO A 8 -56.24 -43.44 55.61
C PRO A 8 -56.71 -42.23 56.44
N SER A 9 -57.43 -41.30 55.82
CA SER A 9 -58.46 -40.53 56.51
C SER A 9 -59.41 -39.86 55.51
N GLU A 10 -60.62 -40.39 55.48
CA GLU A 10 -61.92 -39.80 55.15
C GLU A 10 -61.96 -38.45 54.40
N VAL A 11 -62.58 -38.45 53.22
CA VAL A 11 -63.97 -37.96 53.01
C VAL A 11 -64.31 -38.03 51.51
N LEU A 12 -65.35 -38.83 51.21
CA LEU A 12 -66.23 -38.85 50.02
C LEU A 12 -65.65 -39.14 48.62
N GLY A 13 -66.01 -40.33 48.11
CA GLY A 13 -66.02 -40.62 46.67
C GLY A 13 -66.10 -42.11 46.37
N GLN A 14 -67.31 -42.68 46.44
CA GLN A 14 -67.63 -44.05 46.01
C GLN A 14 -66.87 -44.47 44.74
N CYS A 15 -66.09 -45.54 44.84
CA CYS A 15 -65.73 -46.36 43.69
C CYS A 15 -66.92 -47.26 43.37
N ASP A 16 -67.64 -46.97 42.28
CA ASP A 16 -68.67 -47.87 41.78
C ASP A 16 -68.17 -48.54 40.50
N PHE A 17 -67.67 -49.77 40.66
CA PHE A 17 -67.27 -50.66 39.58
C PHE A 17 -68.47 -51.54 39.22
N ASN A 18 -69.44 -50.99 38.51
CA ASN A 18 -70.52 -51.79 37.91
C ASN A 18 -70.18 -52.12 36.46
N GLY A 19 -69.31 -53.12 36.30
CA GLY A 19 -69.08 -53.81 35.03
C GLY A 19 -70.07 -54.95 34.87
N GLY A 20 -71.25 -54.64 34.32
CA GLY A 20 -72.30 -55.61 34.04
C GLY A 20 -73.21 -55.17 32.90
N GLU A 21 -72.95 -55.77 31.73
CA GLU A 21 -73.93 -56.18 30.72
C GLU A 21 -74.29 -55.27 29.52
N VAL A 22 -74.35 -55.97 28.37
CA VAL A 22 -75.09 -55.71 27.12
C VAL A 22 -74.44 -54.85 26.04
N LEU A 23 -73.70 -55.55 25.17
CA LEU A 23 -73.60 -55.26 23.74
C LEU A 23 -75.00 -55.14 23.12
N ARG A 24 -75.53 -53.92 22.88
CA ARG A 24 -76.50 -53.61 21.80
C ARG A 24 -76.71 -52.09 21.63
N LEU A 25 -75.78 -51.43 20.96
CA LEU A 25 -76.02 -50.38 19.96
C LEU A 25 -74.67 -50.16 19.26
N GLY A 26 -74.62 -50.24 17.93
CA GLY A 26 -73.41 -50.09 17.13
C GLY A 26 -72.84 -48.66 17.10
N ARG A 27 -72.53 -48.10 18.27
CA ARG A 27 -71.74 -46.88 18.43
C ARG A 27 -70.60 -47.20 19.39
N ILE A 28 -69.46 -47.51 18.81
CA ILE A 28 -68.19 -47.37 19.53
C ILE A 28 -68.07 -45.87 19.79
N SER A 29 -68.48 -45.40 20.97
CA SER A 29 -68.10 -44.07 21.43
C SER A 29 -66.59 -44.10 21.59
N GLY A 30 -65.88 -43.70 20.54
CA GLY A 30 -64.43 -43.58 20.56
C GLY A 30 -64.07 -42.66 21.70
N HIS A 31 -63.37 -43.19 22.70
CA HIS A 31 -62.90 -42.39 23.83
C HIS A 31 -62.05 -41.23 23.27
N THR A 32 -62.36 -40.00 23.66
CA THR A 32 -61.59 -38.82 23.30
C THR A 32 -60.18 -38.95 23.85
N LEU A 33 -59.16 -38.90 22.99
CA LEU A 33 -57.76 -38.95 23.40
C LEU A 33 -57.14 -37.59 23.12
N ASN A 34 -56.71 -36.88 24.17
CA ASN A 34 -56.01 -35.61 24.03
C ASN A 34 -54.57 -35.86 23.57
N GLY A 35 -54.05 -34.96 22.74
CA GLY A 35 -52.68 -35.03 22.23
C GLY A 35 -51.64 -34.75 23.31
N GLY A 36 -50.54 -35.50 23.27
CA GLY A 36 -49.35 -35.26 24.08
C GLY A 36 -48.13 -34.92 23.22
N TRP A 37 -47.26 -34.08 23.76
CA TRP A 37 -46.02 -33.70 23.09
C TRP A 37 -45.05 -34.88 23.02
N ALA A 38 -44.49 -35.12 21.82
CA ALA A 38 -43.29 -35.92 21.67
C ALA A 38 -42.06 -35.17 22.24
N SER A 39 -40.97 -35.90 22.43
CA SER A 39 -39.69 -35.29 22.82
C SER A 39 -39.23 -34.27 21.77
N TRP A 40 -38.52 -33.25 22.24
CA TRP A 40 -37.91 -32.27 21.34
C TRP A 40 -36.87 -32.93 20.43
N SER A 41 -36.79 -32.44 19.19
CA SER A 41 -35.67 -32.73 18.29
C SER A 41 -34.36 -32.16 18.85
N SER A 42 -33.24 -32.62 18.31
CA SER A 42 -31.97 -31.92 18.47
C SER A 42 -32.07 -30.48 17.97
N TRP A 43 -31.27 -29.60 18.55
CA TRP A 43 -31.11 -28.23 18.07
C TRP A 43 -30.54 -28.21 16.66
N SER A 44 -30.99 -27.26 15.84
CA SER A 44 -30.35 -26.94 14.57
C SER A 44 -28.93 -26.40 14.77
N GLN A 45 -28.17 -26.33 13.68
CA GLN A 45 -26.99 -25.49 13.64
C GLN A 45 -27.36 -24.03 13.95
N CYS A 46 -26.40 -23.28 14.47
CA CYS A 46 -26.58 -21.86 14.72
C CYS A 46 -26.69 -21.12 13.38
N SER A 47 -27.56 -20.10 13.29
CA SER A 47 -27.68 -19.30 12.07
C SER A 47 -26.45 -18.46 11.74
N ARG A 48 -25.56 -18.24 12.72
CA ARG A 48 -24.31 -17.49 12.58
C ARG A 48 -23.21 -18.16 13.39
N ASP A 49 -21.99 -18.10 12.91
CA ASP A 49 -20.82 -18.61 13.64
C ASP A 49 -20.32 -17.63 14.72
N CYS A 50 -20.72 -16.36 14.63
CA CYS A 50 -20.36 -15.28 15.54
C CYS A 50 -21.42 -14.17 15.56
N SER A 51 -21.31 -13.26 16.53
CA SER A 51 -22.15 -12.08 16.73
C SER A 51 -23.65 -12.39 16.87
N ARG A 52 -23.98 -13.32 17.79
CA ARG A 52 -25.35 -13.74 18.16
C ARG A 52 -26.16 -14.29 17.00
N GLY A 53 -26.10 -15.62 16.83
CA GLY A 53 -27.02 -16.39 15.99
C GLY A 53 -28.20 -16.94 16.79
N ILE A 54 -29.12 -17.60 16.08
CA ILE A 54 -30.29 -18.27 16.63
C ILE A 54 -30.29 -19.71 16.13
N ARG A 55 -30.58 -20.65 17.03
CA ARG A 55 -30.86 -22.05 16.71
C ARG A 55 -32.29 -22.42 17.13
N SER A 56 -32.85 -23.44 16.50
CA SER A 56 -34.22 -23.87 16.79
C SER A 56 -34.34 -25.38 16.93
N ARG A 57 -35.36 -25.82 17.67
CA ARG A 57 -35.76 -27.23 17.77
C ARG A 57 -37.27 -27.35 17.68
N LYS A 58 -37.75 -28.50 17.23
CA LYS A 58 -39.18 -28.76 16.99
C LYS A 58 -39.61 -30.02 17.74
N ARG A 59 -40.91 -30.09 18.08
CA ARG A 59 -41.55 -31.29 18.63
C ARG A 59 -42.89 -31.50 17.94
N THR A 60 -43.40 -32.72 17.93
CA THR A 60 -44.69 -33.04 17.31
C THR A 60 -45.72 -33.43 18.36
N CYS A 61 -46.99 -33.18 18.08
CA CYS A 61 -48.10 -33.58 18.95
C CYS A 61 -48.49 -35.03 18.62
N SER A 62 -47.62 -35.97 18.98
CA SER A 62 -47.74 -37.37 18.55
C SER A 62 -47.53 -38.41 19.65
N ASN A 63 -47.44 -38.00 20.92
CA ASN A 63 -47.22 -38.91 22.04
C ASN A 63 -48.17 -38.65 23.22
N PRO A 64 -49.46 -39.04 23.12
CA PRO A 64 -50.13 -39.68 21.98
C PRO A 64 -50.69 -38.66 20.96
N GLU A 65 -51.06 -39.11 19.76
CA GLU A 65 -51.80 -38.27 18.80
C GLU A 65 -53.26 -38.05 19.25
N PRO A 66 -53.83 -36.84 19.08
CA PRO A 66 -55.24 -36.59 19.39
C PRO A 66 -56.17 -37.47 18.54
N LYS A 67 -57.16 -38.12 19.16
CA LYS A 67 -58.16 -38.94 18.46
C LYS A 67 -59.58 -38.67 18.95
N HIS A 68 -60.55 -38.97 18.09
CA HIS A 68 -61.99 -38.89 18.39
C HIS A 68 -62.47 -37.53 18.91
N GLY A 69 -61.87 -36.43 18.42
CA GLY A 69 -62.22 -35.07 18.86
C GLY A 69 -61.48 -34.60 20.13
N GLY A 70 -60.43 -35.31 20.56
CA GLY A 70 -59.57 -34.85 21.65
C GLY A 70 -58.78 -33.59 21.31
N GLN A 71 -58.36 -32.86 22.35
CA GLN A 71 -57.69 -31.57 22.23
C GLN A 71 -56.27 -31.73 21.64
N THR A 72 -55.84 -30.73 20.85
CA THR A 72 -54.46 -30.65 20.39
C THR A 72 -53.52 -30.24 21.52
N CYS A 73 -52.22 -30.50 21.34
CA CYS A 73 -51.23 -30.17 22.35
C CYS A 73 -51.15 -28.64 22.58
N LEU A 74 -51.21 -28.23 23.84
CA LEU A 74 -51.07 -26.84 24.25
C LEU A 74 -49.59 -26.45 24.38
N GLY A 75 -49.23 -25.28 23.83
CA GLY A 75 -47.87 -24.73 23.89
C GLY A 75 -47.17 -24.66 22.52
N ALA A 76 -45.92 -24.22 22.53
CA ALA A 76 -45.17 -24.02 21.29
C ALA A 76 -44.69 -25.33 20.65
N LEU A 77 -44.86 -25.44 19.33
CA LEU A 77 -44.34 -26.53 18.49
C LEU A 77 -42.85 -26.38 18.19
N GLN A 78 -42.34 -25.15 18.27
CA GLN A 78 -40.97 -24.77 17.99
C GLN A 78 -40.42 -23.88 19.10
N GLU A 79 -39.15 -24.07 19.44
CA GLU A 79 -38.41 -23.27 20.41
C GLU A 79 -37.17 -22.68 19.74
N TYR A 80 -36.79 -21.48 20.17
CA TYR A 80 -35.63 -20.75 19.67
C TYR A 80 -34.69 -20.43 20.83
N GLN A 81 -33.39 -20.47 20.56
CA GLN A 81 -32.35 -20.14 21.52
C GLN A 81 -31.22 -19.37 20.84
N GLU A 82 -30.65 -18.39 21.52
CA GLU A 82 -29.42 -17.72 21.08
C GLU A 82 -28.22 -18.67 21.13
N CYS A 83 -27.29 -18.48 20.19
CA CYS A 83 -26.04 -19.20 20.11
C CYS A 83 -24.93 -18.29 19.55
N ASN A 84 -23.66 -18.67 19.75
CA ASN A 84 -22.49 -17.98 19.20
C ASN A 84 -22.47 -16.46 19.48
N ILE A 85 -22.44 -16.11 20.77
CA ILE A 85 -22.51 -14.72 21.26
C ILE A 85 -21.18 -13.97 21.07
N SER A 86 -20.08 -14.69 20.87
CA SER A 86 -18.77 -14.09 20.65
C SER A 86 -18.77 -13.19 19.41
N PRO A 87 -18.19 -11.99 19.48
CA PRO A 87 -18.11 -11.09 18.34
C PRO A 87 -17.34 -11.73 17.18
N CYS A 88 -17.72 -11.35 15.96
CA CYS A 88 -16.99 -11.75 14.76
C CYS A 88 -15.64 -11.04 14.67
N PRO A 89 -14.61 -11.68 14.07
CA PRO A 89 -13.41 -10.99 13.62
C PRO A 89 -13.78 -9.77 12.78
N VAL A 90 -13.09 -8.66 13.03
CA VAL A 90 -13.20 -7.43 12.23
C VAL A 90 -11.85 -7.21 11.59
N ASP A 91 -11.79 -7.32 10.26
CA ASP A 91 -10.55 -7.08 9.52
C ASP A 91 -10.24 -5.58 9.49
N GLY A 92 -8.95 -5.27 9.64
CA GLY A 92 -8.44 -3.92 9.59
C GLY A 92 -8.52 -3.36 8.17
N SER A 93 -8.90 -2.09 8.05
CA SER A 93 -8.84 -1.36 6.79
C SER A 93 -8.15 -0.01 6.95
N TRP A 94 -7.50 0.40 5.87
CA TRP A 94 -6.75 1.65 5.81
C TRP A 94 -7.68 2.85 5.98
N SER A 95 -7.21 3.83 6.76
CA SER A 95 -7.73 5.19 6.72
C SER A 95 -7.46 5.81 5.35
N CYS A 96 -8.13 6.93 5.08
CA CYS A 96 -7.68 7.83 4.02
C CYS A 96 -6.21 8.23 4.25
N TRP A 97 -5.49 8.47 3.16
CA TRP A 97 -4.17 9.06 3.22
C TRP A 97 -4.23 10.46 3.84
N SER A 98 -3.20 10.82 4.60
CA SER A 98 -2.95 12.19 5.00
C SER A 98 -2.67 13.06 3.77
N SER A 99 -2.78 14.36 3.94
CA SER A 99 -2.17 15.29 2.98
C SER A 99 -0.66 15.04 2.89
N TRP A 100 -0.09 15.36 1.73
CA TRP A 100 1.37 15.37 1.56
C TRP A 100 2.03 16.35 2.52
N SER A 101 3.19 15.99 3.03
CA SER A 101 4.06 16.91 3.76
C SER A 101 4.52 18.05 2.86
N LYS A 102 5.07 19.10 3.47
CA LYS A 102 5.86 20.08 2.71
C LYS A 102 7.02 19.35 2.03
N CYS A 103 7.40 19.82 0.84
CA CYS A 103 8.60 19.35 0.17
C CYS A 103 9.84 19.71 0.99
N SER A 104 10.82 18.83 1.04
CA SER A 104 12.07 19.04 1.77
C SER A 104 12.94 20.18 1.20
N VAL A 105 12.73 20.53 -0.07
CA VAL A 105 13.43 21.63 -0.77
C VAL A 105 12.45 22.43 -1.60
N THR A 106 12.86 23.62 -2.05
CA THR A 106 12.09 24.48 -2.95
C THR A 106 12.48 24.34 -4.43
N CYS A 107 13.63 23.72 -4.72
CA CYS A 107 14.16 23.46 -6.05
C CYS A 107 15.24 22.36 -6.00
N GLY A 108 15.62 21.82 -7.15
CA GLY A 108 16.72 20.86 -7.29
C GLY A 108 16.36 19.42 -6.93
N GLY A 109 15.05 19.12 -6.80
CA GLY A 109 14.54 17.78 -6.48
C GLY A 109 14.58 17.48 -4.98
N GLY A 110 13.42 17.56 -4.33
CA GLY A 110 13.21 17.09 -2.96
C GLY A 110 12.24 15.93 -2.89
N HIS A 111 11.85 15.60 -1.67
CA HIS A 111 10.87 14.58 -1.36
C HIS A 111 9.78 15.15 -0.46
N HIS A 112 8.57 14.61 -0.62
CA HIS A 112 7.47 14.78 0.31
C HIS A 112 6.85 13.42 0.62
N MET A 113 6.20 13.33 1.77
CA MET A 113 5.71 12.07 2.31
C MET A 113 4.25 12.23 2.77
N ARG A 114 3.46 11.17 2.63
CA ARG A 114 2.14 11.06 3.26
C ARG A 114 2.01 9.72 3.98
N THR A 115 1.08 9.65 4.92
CA THR A 115 0.89 8.48 5.79
C THR A 115 -0.58 8.11 5.91
N ARG A 116 -0.86 6.86 6.26
CA ARG A 116 -2.20 6.36 6.57
C ARG A 116 -2.11 5.37 7.74
N THR A 117 -3.22 5.13 8.43
CA THR A 117 -3.28 4.25 9.59
C THR A 117 -4.31 3.14 9.38
N CYS A 118 -4.06 1.96 9.94
CA CYS A 118 -5.00 0.84 9.90
C CYS A 118 -6.09 1.05 10.97
N SER A 119 -7.05 1.92 10.68
CA SER A 119 -7.99 2.43 11.70
C SER A 119 -9.40 2.68 11.17
N ASN A 120 -9.72 2.25 9.95
CA ASN A 120 -11.05 2.49 9.37
C ASN A 120 -11.64 1.25 8.67
N PRO A 121 -12.01 0.19 9.42
CA PRO A 121 -11.93 0.07 10.87
C PRO A 121 -10.57 -0.47 11.37
N PRO A 122 -10.25 -0.35 12.68
CA PRO A 122 -9.13 -1.08 13.26
C PRO A 122 -9.44 -2.60 13.33
N PRO A 123 -8.43 -3.46 13.23
CA PRO A 123 -8.63 -4.91 13.37
C PRO A 123 -9.03 -5.28 14.80
N GLU A 124 -10.08 -6.08 14.95
CA GLU A 124 -10.58 -6.55 16.25
C GLU A 124 -10.92 -8.05 16.23
N TYR A 125 -11.00 -8.67 17.42
CA TYR A 125 -11.43 -10.07 17.63
C TYR A 125 -10.70 -11.11 16.75
N GLY A 126 -9.43 -10.85 16.44
CA GLY A 126 -8.60 -11.74 15.62
C GLY A 126 -8.79 -11.57 14.11
N GLY A 127 -9.36 -10.45 13.66
CA GLY A 127 -9.40 -10.08 12.24
C GLY A 127 -8.03 -9.72 11.68
N ASP A 128 -7.94 -9.74 10.36
CA ASP A 128 -6.68 -9.56 9.63
C ASP A 128 -6.15 -8.12 9.73
N ILE A 129 -4.84 -7.96 9.70
CA ILE A 129 -4.19 -6.65 9.65
C ILE A 129 -4.27 -6.02 8.25
N CYS A 130 -4.10 -4.69 8.17
CA CYS A 130 -4.00 -4.03 6.88
C CYS A 130 -2.72 -4.43 6.13
N LEU A 131 -2.88 -4.87 4.88
CA LEU A 131 -1.77 -5.19 3.99
C LEU A 131 -1.34 -3.97 3.16
N GLY A 132 -0.03 -3.83 2.92
CA GLY A 132 0.58 -2.74 2.16
C GLY A 132 1.30 -1.71 3.02
N LEU A 133 1.89 -0.71 2.37
CA LEU A 133 2.68 0.32 3.06
C LEU A 133 1.79 1.35 3.74
N HIS A 134 2.18 1.76 4.94
CA HIS A 134 1.53 2.83 5.71
C HIS A 134 2.07 4.23 5.38
N THR A 135 3.14 4.29 4.58
CA THR A 135 3.85 5.52 4.20
C THR A 135 4.07 5.50 2.69
N GLU A 136 3.94 6.67 2.08
CA GLU A 136 4.23 6.89 0.67
C GLU A 136 5.11 8.13 0.53
N GLU A 137 6.12 8.04 -0.32
CA GLU A 137 7.08 9.10 -0.61
C GLU A 137 7.12 9.36 -2.11
N ALA A 138 7.22 10.64 -2.50
CA ALA A 138 7.31 11.05 -3.88
C ALA A 138 8.28 12.24 -4.06
N LEU A 139 8.74 12.44 -5.29
CA LEU A 139 9.59 13.58 -5.64
C LEU A 139 8.76 14.86 -5.79
N CYS A 140 9.34 15.97 -5.39
CA CYS A 140 8.75 17.31 -5.50
C CYS A 140 9.81 18.34 -5.88
N HIS A 141 9.38 19.46 -6.44
CA HIS A 141 10.23 20.58 -6.87
C HIS A 141 11.47 20.15 -7.69
N THR A 142 11.24 19.41 -8.77
CA THR A 142 12.29 18.88 -9.65
C THR A 142 12.92 19.92 -10.59
N GLN A 143 12.40 21.15 -10.60
CA GLN A 143 13.00 22.24 -11.36
C GLN A 143 14.38 22.60 -10.82
N SER A 144 15.31 22.95 -11.70
CA SER A 144 16.65 23.44 -11.33
C SER A 144 16.56 24.65 -10.41
N CYS A 145 17.50 24.74 -9.45
CA CYS A 145 17.64 25.93 -8.64
C CYS A 145 18.20 27.09 -9.47
N PRO A 146 17.79 28.35 -9.19
CA PRO A 146 18.41 29.52 -9.79
C PRO A 146 19.91 29.53 -9.57
N GLU A 147 20.69 29.92 -10.58
CA GLU A 147 22.13 30.11 -10.42
C GLU A 147 22.39 31.19 -9.38
N SER A 148 23.21 30.83 -8.40
CA SER A 148 23.50 31.67 -7.24
C SER A 148 24.98 32.02 -7.11
N TRP A 149 25.75 31.85 -8.18
CA TRP A 149 27.14 32.25 -8.21
C TRP A 149 27.27 33.78 -8.22
N SER A 150 28.15 34.30 -7.36
CA SER A 150 28.61 35.68 -7.47
C SER A 150 29.32 35.89 -8.81
N LYS A 151 29.47 37.15 -9.23
CA LYS A 151 30.40 37.48 -10.32
C LYS A 151 31.81 37.01 -9.95
N TRP A 152 32.59 36.60 -10.96
CA TRP A 152 34.01 36.30 -10.79
C TRP A 152 34.76 37.54 -10.30
N SER A 153 35.75 37.32 -9.42
CA SER A 153 36.71 38.35 -9.06
C SER A 153 37.57 38.74 -10.26
N GLU A 154 38.21 39.90 -10.16
CA GLU A 154 39.36 40.22 -11.00
C GLU A 154 40.46 39.16 -10.85
N TRP A 155 41.31 39.03 -11.87
CA TRP A 155 42.46 38.13 -11.85
C TRP A 155 43.49 38.59 -10.81
N SER A 156 44.09 37.63 -10.10
CA SER A 156 45.22 37.89 -9.22
C SER A 156 46.43 38.41 -10.01
N HIS A 157 47.36 39.03 -9.29
CA HIS A 157 48.70 39.26 -9.82
C HIS A 157 49.37 37.94 -10.23
N CYS A 158 50.29 38.02 -11.18
CA CYS A 158 51.10 36.87 -11.58
C CYS A 158 51.96 36.39 -10.43
N GLU A 159 51.87 35.10 -10.11
CA GLU A 159 52.81 34.43 -9.23
C GLU A 159 54.16 34.20 -9.96
N SER A 160 55.21 33.85 -9.22
CA SER A 160 56.57 33.65 -9.77
C SER A 160 56.65 32.53 -10.82
N ASN A 161 55.68 31.63 -10.84
CA ASN A 161 55.51 30.55 -11.83
C ASN A 161 54.67 30.99 -13.05
N GLY A 162 54.27 32.25 -13.15
CA GLY A 162 53.43 32.77 -14.23
C GLY A 162 51.95 32.37 -14.15
N ALA A 163 51.49 31.85 -13.01
CA ALA A 163 50.08 31.53 -12.78
C ALA A 163 49.29 32.77 -12.32
N GLN A 164 48.05 32.88 -12.81
CA GLN A 164 47.04 33.81 -12.31
C GLN A 164 45.80 33.04 -11.90
N THR A 165 45.12 33.49 -10.85
CA THR A 165 43.91 32.87 -10.32
C THR A 165 42.81 33.90 -10.14
N ARG A 166 41.55 33.51 -10.39
CA ARG A 166 40.35 34.23 -9.95
C ARG A 166 39.38 33.31 -9.22
N VAL A 167 38.54 33.90 -8.38
CA VAL A 167 37.58 33.18 -7.53
C VAL A 167 36.17 33.75 -7.66
N ARG A 168 35.16 32.92 -7.37
CA ARG A 168 33.77 33.34 -7.20
C ARG A 168 33.20 32.65 -5.97
N HIS A 169 32.20 33.27 -5.35
CA HIS A 169 31.56 32.76 -4.14
C HIS A 169 30.15 32.26 -4.48
N CYS A 170 29.66 31.32 -3.68
CA CYS A 170 28.29 30.82 -3.79
C CYS A 170 27.39 31.65 -2.87
N ASP A 171 26.46 32.41 -3.43
CA ASP A 171 25.50 33.22 -2.68
C ASP A 171 24.30 32.34 -2.33
N VAL A 172 24.28 31.73 -1.14
CA VAL A 172 23.20 30.81 -0.74
C VAL A 172 21.90 31.58 -0.52
N LEU A 173 21.01 31.59 -1.51
CA LEU A 173 19.71 32.29 -1.48
C LEU A 173 18.64 31.49 -0.73
N PHE A 174 18.79 30.17 -0.65
CA PHE A 174 17.82 29.26 -0.03
C PHE A 174 18.49 28.33 0.99
N PRO A 175 17.84 28.00 2.13
CA PRO A 175 18.43 27.12 3.14
C PRO A 175 18.51 25.65 2.72
N THR A 176 17.86 25.27 1.61
CA THR A 176 17.69 23.87 1.18
C THR A 176 17.86 23.77 -0.34
N GLY A 177 18.67 22.81 -0.80
CA GLY A 177 18.96 22.55 -2.21
C GLY A 177 20.37 22.97 -2.64
N ASN A 178 20.95 22.24 -3.61
CA ASN A 178 22.27 22.54 -4.17
C ASN A 178 22.17 23.70 -5.17
N GLN A 179 22.64 24.89 -4.77
CA GLN A 179 22.49 26.13 -5.55
C GLN A 179 23.76 26.54 -6.33
N CYS A 180 24.88 25.86 -6.08
CA CYS A 180 26.14 26.08 -6.77
C CYS A 180 26.74 24.74 -7.20
N SER A 181 26.91 24.59 -8.50
CA SER A 181 27.62 23.47 -9.10
C SER A 181 28.78 23.99 -9.94
N GLY A 182 29.91 23.26 -9.94
CA GLY A 182 31.13 23.61 -10.65
C GLY A 182 32.20 24.33 -9.82
N ASN A 183 33.27 24.79 -10.49
CA ASN A 183 34.47 25.33 -9.83
C ASN A 183 34.22 26.73 -9.24
N ASN A 184 34.78 26.96 -8.05
CA ASN A 184 34.82 28.28 -7.39
C ASN A 184 36.16 29.02 -7.61
N LYS A 185 37.20 28.34 -8.11
CA LYS A 185 38.54 28.88 -8.38
C LYS A 185 39.04 28.35 -9.72
N ILE A 186 39.54 29.25 -10.58
CA ILE A 186 40.16 28.90 -11.86
C ILE A 186 41.54 29.55 -11.92
N SER A 187 42.54 28.77 -12.35
CA SER A 187 43.91 29.24 -12.54
C SER A 187 44.38 29.04 -13.98
N ILE A 188 45.06 30.02 -14.54
CA ILE A 188 45.71 29.95 -15.85
C ILE A 188 47.20 30.13 -15.63
N ALA A 189 48.02 29.20 -16.11
CA ALA A 189 49.47 29.38 -16.22
C ALA A 189 49.81 29.63 -17.69
N ARG A 190 50.64 30.66 -17.96
CA ARG A 190 51.28 30.75 -19.27
C ARG A 190 52.21 29.55 -19.40
N SER A 191 51.86 28.61 -20.29
CA SER A 191 52.81 27.60 -20.74
C SER A 191 53.96 28.33 -21.42
N SER A 192 55.05 28.58 -20.68
CA SER A 192 56.36 28.72 -21.30
C SER A 192 56.81 27.31 -21.72
N GLN A 193 56.16 26.74 -22.73
CA GLN A 193 56.81 25.74 -23.56
C GLN A 193 57.80 26.49 -24.47
N GLU A 194 58.88 26.93 -23.85
CA GLU A 194 60.15 26.90 -24.55
C GLU A 194 60.51 25.42 -24.67
N GLU A 195 60.78 25.01 -25.91
CA GLU A 195 61.35 23.72 -26.30
C GLU A 195 60.40 22.52 -26.54
N ARG A 196 59.56 22.65 -27.59
CA ARG A 196 59.44 21.56 -28.58
C ARG A 196 59.57 22.10 -30.00
N ARG A 197 60.77 22.57 -30.34
CA ARG A 197 61.22 22.51 -31.74
C ARG A 197 61.88 21.16 -31.93
N CYS A 198 61.19 20.19 -32.55
CA CYS A 198 61.93 19.19 -33.33
C CYS A 198 62.52 19.98 -34.52
N GLY A 199 63.68 20.60 -34.31
CA GLY A 199 64.42 21.30 -35.36
C GLY A 199 65.05 20.27 -36.29
N ALA A 200 64.46 20.08 -37.47
CA ALA A 200 65.13 19.35 -38.53
C ALA A 200 66.17 20.28 -39.18
N VAL A 201 67.37 20.37 -38.61
CA VAL A 201 68.51 20.99 -39.29
C VAL A 201 69.39 19.86 -39.81
N GLY A 202 69.22 19.52 -41.09
CA GLY A 202 69.97 18.44 -41.72
C GLY A 202 69.69 18.32 -43.21
N LEU A 203 70.03 19.35 -43.99
CA LEU A 203 70.16 19.23 -45.45
C LEU A 203 71.39 18.34 -45.73
N SER A 204 71.22 17.03 -45.72
CA SER A 204 72.24 16.10 -46.23
C SER A 204 71.72 15.46 -47.51
N SER A 205 72.38 15.73 -48.63
CA SER A 205 72.00 15.31 -49.99
C SER A 205 72.17 13.81 -50.26
N SER A 206 72.19 13.00 -49.20
CA SER A 206 72.37 11.55 -49.26
C SER A 206 71.07 10.86 -48.91
N VAL A 207 70.73 9.79 -49.62
CA VAL A 207 69.48 9.03 -49.43
C VAL A 207 69.36 8.51 -48.00
N LEU A 208 70.46 8.13 -47.37
CA LEU A 208 70.47 7.73 -45.95
C LEU A 208 70.11 8.90 -45.00
N GLY A 209 70.55 10.12 -45.31
CA GLY A 209 70.24 11.31 -44.53
C GLY A 209 68.75 11.66 -44.53
N CYS A 210 68.09 11.51 -45.69
CA CYS A 210 66.64 11.68 -45.81
C CYS A 210 65.86 10.60 -45.03
N LEU A 211 66.34 9.36 -45.02
CA LEU A 211 65.68 8.27 -44.27
C LEU A 211 65.78 8.50 -42.76
N VAL A 212 66.93 8.93 -42.24
CA VAL A 212 67.08 9.21 -40.81
C VAL A 212 66.24 10.41 -40.38
N THR A 213 66.16 11.46 -41.19
CA THR A 213 65.31 12.63 -40.88
C THR A 213 63.82 12.28 -40.91
N LEU A 214 63.36 11.44 -41.84
CA LEU A 214 61.98 10.94 -41.87
C LEU A 214 61.65 10.01 -40.69
N LEU A 215 62.60 9.19 -40.25
CA LEU A 215 62.42 8.33 -39.07
C LEU A 215 62.33 9.17 -37.79
N VAL A 216 63.18 10.17 -37.63
CA VAL A 216 63.13 11.09 -36.49
C VAL A 216 61.84 11.92 -36.52
N TYR A 217 61.40 12.36 -37.70
CA TYR A 217 60.16 13.12 -37.87
C TYR A 217 58.93 12.28 -37.53
N SER A 218 58.83 11.05 -38.04
CA SER A 218 57.72 10.15 -37.75
C SER A 218 57.70 9.68 -36.28
N TYR A 219 58.86 9.54 -35.65
CA TYR A 219 58.97 9.29 -34.22
C TYR A 219 58.50 10.49 -33.37
N CYS A 220 58.94 11.72 -33.69
CA CYS A 220 58.43 12.95 -33.04
C CYS A 220 56.91 13.05 -33.17
N GLN A 221 56.35 12.79 -34.35
CA GLN A 221 54.90 12.85 -34.57
C GLN A 221 54.12 11.84 -33.72
N ARG A 222 54.59 10.59 -33.62
CA ARG A 222 53.95 9.57 -32.77
C ARG A 222 54.00 9.94 -31.29
N TYR A 223 55.10 10.51 -30.82
CA TYR A 223 55.22 10.94 -29.43
C TYR A 223 54.26 12.08 -29.07
N THR A 224 54.02 13.03 -29.98
CA THR A 224 53.05 14.11 -29.75
C THR A 224 51.59 13.64 -29.69
N GLN A 225 51.25 12.57 -30.42
CA GLN A 225 49.89 12.04 -30.48
C GLN A 225 49.48 11.36 -29.15
N GLN A 226 50.44 10.80 -28.43
CA GLN A 226 50.21 10.13 -27.14
C GLN A 226 49.84 11.09 -25.99
N ALA A 227 50.03 12.41 -26.17
CA ALA A 227 49.77 13.42 -25.15
C ALA A 227 48.36 14.05 -25.20
N HIS A 228 47.60 13.86 -26.28
CA HIS A 228 46.25 14.45 -26.43
C HIS A 228 45.11 13.49 -26.03
N ASP A 229 45.40 12.21 -25.81
CA ASP A 229 44.41 11.20 -25.38
C ASP A 229 44.30 11.04 -23.85
N ALA A 230 45.00 11.85 -23.05
CA ALA A 230 45.00 11.76 -21.59
C ALA A 230 44.13 12.82 -20.87
N THR A 231 43.16 13.44 -21.56
CA THR A 231 42.15 14.29 -20.90
C THR A 231 40.74 13.84 -21.27
N VAL A 232 40.37 12.65 -20.79
CA VAL A 232 38.98 12.27 -20.55
C VAL A 232 38.88 11.92 -19.06
N ILE A 233 38.45 12.89 -18.25
CA ILE A 233 38.08 12.63 -16.86
C ILE A 233 36.67 12.03 -16.90
N HIS A 234 36.57 10.72 -16.73
CA HIS A 234 35.31 10.08 -16.32
C HIS A 234 35.13 10.22 -14.80
N PRO A 235 33.94 10.53 -14.29
CA PRO A 235 33.64 10.37 -12.86
C PRO A 235 33.40 8.87 -12.59
N ILE A 236 34.28 8.24 -11.81
CA ILE A 236 34.04 6.91 -11.25
C ILE A 236 33.77 7.09 -9.76
N SER A 237 32.50 6.98 -9.36
CA SER A 237 32.12 6.68 -7.99
C SER A 237 31.85 5.17 -7.93
N ALA A 238 32.68 4.44 -7.21
CA ALA A 238 32.40 3.07 -6.80
C ALA A 238 32.08 3.08 -5.31
N ALA A 239 30.81 2.88 -4.96
CA ALA A 239 30.41 2.50 -3.62
C ALA A 239 30.45 0.97 -3.50
N PRO A 240 31.02 0.38 -2.44
CA PRO A 240 30.97 -1.06 -2.23
C PRO A 240 29.62 -1.47 -1.61
N LEU A 241 28.92 -2.40 -2.26
CA LEU A 241 27.81 -3.15 -1.68
C LEU A 241 28.38 -4.14 -0.65
N ASN A 242 28.00 -3.97 0.62
CA ASN A 242 28.29 -4.93 1.69
C ASN A 242 27.10 -5.88 1.83
N THR A 243 27.23 -7.10 1.30
CA THR A 243 26.25 -8.17 1.49
C THR A 243 26.60 -8.99 2.72
N SER A 244 26.01 -8.64 3.85
CA SER A 244 25.97 -9.50 5.03
C SER A 244 24.73 -9.14 5.83
N ILE A 245 23.61 -9.84 5.59
CA ILE A 245 22.68 -10.41 6.59
C ILE A 245 21.77 -11.42 5.86
N THR A 246 22.28 -12.62 5.59
CA THR A 246 21.44 -13.82 5.46
C THR A 246 21.29 -14.38 6.87
N ASN A 247 20.06 -14.40 7.42
CA ASN A 247 19.55 -15.39 8.40
C ASN A 247 18.22 -14.97 9.10
N HIS A 248 17.29 -14.31 8.41
CA HIS A 248 15.90 -14.16 8.93
C HIS A 248 14.79 -14.44 7.91
N ILE A 249 15.10 -15.13 6.80
CA ILE A 249 14.18 -15.26 5.64
C ILE A 249 12.94 -16.15 5.92
N ASN A 250 12.95 -17.03 6.93
CA ASN A 250 11.90 -18.07 7.03
C ASN A 250 10.55 -17.63 7.63
N LYS A 251 10.17 -16.34 7.61
CA LYS A 251 8.82 -15.91 8.04
C LYS A 251 8.15 -14.87 7.13
N LEU A 252 8.82 -14.38 6.08
CA LEU A 252 8.25 -13.46 5.10
C LEU A 252 7.69 -14.15 3.84
N ASP A 253 8.05 -15.42 3.62
CA ASP A 253 7.71 -16.17 2.39
C ASP A 253 6.21 -16.38 2.10
N LYS A 254 5.30 -15.96 3.00
CA LYS A 254 3.85 -16.10 2.77
C LYS A 254 3.18 -14.82 2.25
N TYR A 255 3.84 -13.65 2.29
CA TYR A 255 3.15 -12.38 1.99
C TYR A 255 3.91 -11.39 1.09
N ASP A 256 5.09 -11.75 0.59
CA ASP A 256 5.89 -10.87 -0.29
C ASP A 256 5.51 -11.02 -1.77
N SER A 257 4.41 -10.39 -2.14
CA SER A 257 4.20 -9.95 -3.52
C SER A 257 3.47 -8.61 -3.51
N VAL A 258 4.20 -7.56 -3.08
CA VAL A 258 3.86 -6.18 -3.41
C VAL A 258 5.02 -5.66 -4.24
N GLU A 259 4.79 -5.58 -5.55
CA GLU A 259 5.73 -4.99 -6.49
C GLU A 259 6.11 -3.58 -6.02
N ALA A 260 7.41 -3.37 -5.85
CA ALA A 260 7.95 -2.03 -5.70
C ALA A 260 7.59 -1.24 -6.97
N ILE A 261 6.67 -0.30 -6.86
CA ILE A 261 6.43 0.71 -7.89
C ILE A 261 7.71 1.53 -7.98
N LYS A 262 8.57 1.19 -8.95
CA LYS A 262 9.65 2.08 -9.40
C LYS A 262 8.98 3.34 -9.95
N PRO A 263 9.44 4.55 -9.59
CA PRO A 263 9.03 5.74 -10.33
C PRO A 263 9.60 5.61 -11.75
N ASP A 264 8.71 5.32 -12.70
CA ASP A 264 9.04 5.29 -14.11
C ASP A 264 9.26 6.73 -14.58
N VAL A 265 10.53 7.12 -14.77
CA VAL A 265 10.93 8.43 -15.30
C VAL A 265 10.78 8.37 -16.82
N SER A 266 9.53 8.36 -17.29
CA SER A 266 9.20 8.53 -18.70
C SER A 266 7.74 8.94 -18.88
N VAL A 267 7.43 10.18 -18.48
CA VAL A 267 6.29 10.91 -19.05
C VAL A 267 6.81 12.27 -19.51
N LEU A 268 6.98 12.38 -20.83
CA LEU A 268 7.17 13.64 -21.53
C LEU A 268 5.97 14.56 -21.21
N LEU A 269 6.26 15.72 -20.66
CA LEU A 269 5.32 16.84 -20.53
C LEU A 269 4.86 17.29 -21.92
N PRO A 270 3.56 17.56 -22.15
CA PRO A 270 3.16 18.53 -23.17
C PRO A 270 3.22 19.94 -22.57
N LEU A 271 3.76 20.84 -23.38
CA LEU A 271 4.05 22.25 -23.12
C LEU A 271 2.80 23.05 -22.69
N ASP A 272 3.01 23.97 -21.76
CA ASP A 272 2.10 25.10 -21.49
C ASP A 272 1.98 26.00 -22.73
N ASP A 273 0.75 26.41 -23.06
CA ASP A 273 0.45 27.49 -24.02
C ASP A 273 -0.37 28.57 -23.28
N PRO A 274 0.01 29.87 -23.31
CA PRO A 274 -0.66 30.90 -22.53
C PRO A 274 -1.63 31.72 -23.39
N ALA A 275 -2.94 31.54 -23.21
CA ALA A 275 -3.93 32.50 -23.67
C ALA A 275 -5.23 32.44 -22.85
N MET A 276 -5.41 33.41 -21.95
CA MET A 276 -6.59 34.29 -21.85
C MET A 276 -6.74 34.83 -20.43
N HIS A 277 -6.53 36.13 -20.32
CA HIS A 277 -7.13 36.96 -19.28
C HIS A 277 -8.52 37.43 -19.75
N GLN A 278 -9.43 37.52 -18.77
CA GLN A 278 -10.66 38.34 -18.68
C GLN A 278 -12.06 37.66 -18.71
N PRO A 279 -13.06 38.26 -18.01
CA PRO A 279 -13.81 37.58 -16.94
C PRO A 279 -15.21 37.12 -17.33
N LEU A 280 -15.75 36.17 -16.57
CA LEU A 280 -17.13 35.71 -16.68
C LEU A 280 -18.10 36.75 -16.11
N SER A 281 -18.94 37.33 -16.99
CA SER A 281 -20.21 37.93 -16.60
C SER A 281 -21.26 36.83 -16.40
N ALA A 282 -22.08 37.01 -15.38
CA ALA A 282 -23.23 36.18 -15.10
C ALA A 282 -24.30 36.38 -16.18
N ASN A 283 -24.86 35.29 -16.69
CA ASN A 283 -26.22 35.28 -17.22
C ASN A 283 -26.87 33.92 -16.96
N MET A 284 -27.91 33.95 -16.14
CA MET A 284 -28.86 32.86 -15.94
C MET A 284 -29.58 32.55 -17.26
N GLY A 285 -29.57 31.28 -17.65
CA GLY A 285 -30.38 30.75 -18.74
C GLY A 285 -30.95 29.40 -18.34
N VAL A 286 -32.21 29.39 -17.91
CA VAL A 286 -33.02 28.21 -17.58
C VAL A 286 -33.23 27.39 -18.85
N SER A 287 -33.01 26.07 -18.79
CA SER A 287 -33.48 25.13 -19.82
C SER A 287 -34.05 23.88 -19.15
N MET A 288 -35.39 23.81 -19.15
CA MET A 288 -36.17 22.61 -18.81
C MET A 288 -36.17 21.64 -19.99
N ARG A 289 -35.68 20.41 -19.77
CA ARG A 289 -36.09 19.14 -20.42
C ARG A 289 -35.61 18.02 -19.48
N GLY A 290 -36.32 16.95 -19.14
CA GLY A 290 -37.62 16.43 -19.50
C GLY A 290 -37.66 15.06 -18.81
N LEU A 291 -38.59 14.85 -17.89
CA LEU A 291 -38.83 13.57 -17.23
C LEU A 291 -39.93 12.85 -18.02
N GLU A 292 -39.60 11.73 -18.63
CA GLU A 292 -40.57 10.70 -18.99
C GLU A 292 -40.28 9.40 -18.24
N MET A 293 -41.38 8.73 -17.97
CA MET A 293 -41.64 7.70 -16.96
C MET A 293 -41.06 6.34 -17.31
N PHE A 294 -40.72 5.55 -16.28
CA PHE A 294 -41.03 4.12 -16.23
C PHE A 294 -41.40 3.71 -14.80
N TYR A 295 -42.65 3.23 -14.69
CA TYR A 295 -43.35 2.46 -13.63
C TYR A 295 -43.42 2.99 -12.20
#